data_AF-A0A7J3IJR6-F1
#
_entry.id   AF-A0A7J3IJR6-F1
#
_cell.length_a   1.000
_cell.length_b   1.000
_cell.length_c   1.000
_cell.angle_alpha   90.00
_cell.angle_beta   90.00
_cell.angle_gamma   90.00
#
_symmetry.space_group_name_H-M   'P 1'
#
loop_
_entity.id
_entity.type
_entity.pdbx_description
1 polymer ?
#
loop_
_entity_poly.entity_id
_entity_poly.type
_entity_poly.pdbx_seq_one_letter_code
_entity_poly.pdbx_strand_id
1 'polypeptide(L)'
;HCSGYVQRHLYFYWQQPDTIVIERSNIILDGAGFTLQAASVDGIRIQYQSNITIKNLKVDAGPSSFGIYAYYSQNITIFGCRVYSSGTGVSIYYTSYCQIYENIIERSGIGISITGSEVESTGHHNLIRNNTVTSNSNYGIYLGGYRNSVYQNNVTGNDRGINVGIDFSNVCENIITRNKYPNGDGISMGTGIDGCNVSYNYVAENSWGLILGGGLGYCSSHIPNTLKGNVIVNNGLLNFVLSATGLNYHACTMRWMFQTRLTASQFIIGLKGRTILFR
;
A
#
# COMPACT_ATOMS: atom_id res chain seq x y z
N HIS A 1 33.64 -18.71 -26.70
CA HIS A 1 32.85 -17.84 -25.81
C HIS A 1 32.06 -18.70 -24.84
N CYS A 2 32.57 -18.90 -23.62
CA CYS A 2 31.80 -19.47 -22.51
C CYS A 2 31.57 -18.35 -21.50
N SER A 3 30.41 -17.71 -21.51
CA SER A 3 29.99 -16.77 -20.48
C SER A 3 29.43 -17.55 -19.30
N GLY A 4 30.31 -17.95 -18.37
CA GLY A 4 29.89 -18.53 -17.11
C GLY A 4 29.27 -17.47 -16.22
N TYR A 5 27.98 -17.58 -15.95
CA TYR A 5 27.32 -16.86 -14.85
C TYR A 5 27.87 -17.42 -13.53
N VAL A 6 28.76 -16.68 -12.87
CA VAL A 6 29.25 -17.05 -11.54
C VAL A 6 28.18 -16.63 -10.54
N GLN A 7 27.32 -17.58 -10.16
CA GLN A 7 26.39 -17.43 -9.05
C GLN A 7 27.20 -17.49 -7.75
N ARG A 8 27.59 -16.33 -7.22
CA ARG A 8 28.28 -16.25 -5.91
C ARG A 8 27.25 -16.41 -4.81
N HIS A 9 27.14 -17.62 -4.26
CA HIS A 9 26.41 -17.85 -3.01
C HIS A 9 27.24 -17.26 -1.85
N LEU A 10 26.78 -16.14 -1.31
CA LEU A 10 27.35 -15.53 -0.11
C LEU A 10 26.66 -16.16 1.11
N TYR A 11 27.40 -16.94 1.89
CA TYR A 11 26.93 -17.45 3.19
C TYR A 11 27.47 -16.54 4.29
N PHE A 12 26.57 -16.03 5.13
CA PHE A 12 26.95 -15.24 6.30
C PHE A 12 26.54 -15.97 7.57
N TYR A 13 27.49 -16.12 8.51
CA TYR A 13 27.22 -16.53 9.89
C TYR A 13 27.36 -15.27 10.76
N TRP A 14 26.27 -14.76 11.35
CA TRP A 14 26.32 -13.57 12.22
C TRP A 14 25.83 -13.89 13.63
N GLN A 15 26.64 -13.53 14.64
CA GLN A 15 26.32 -13.63 16.07
C GLN A 15 25.67 -12.35 16.64
N GLN A 16 25.45 -11.32 15.82
CA GLN A 16 24.60 -10.18 16.18
C GLN A 16 23.54 -9.96 15.08
N PRO A 17 22.35 -9.51 15.46
CA PRO A 17 21.29 -9.20 14.51
C PRO A 17 21.65 -7.94 13.72
N ASP A 18 22.37 -8.14 12.61
CA ASP A 18 22.75 -7.07 11.71
C ASP A 18 21.84 -7.02 10.49
N THR A 19 21.52 -5.80 10.05
CA THR A 19 20.83 -5.53 8.79
C THR A 19 21.64 -6.08 7.61
N ILE A 20 20.99 -6.77 6.68
CA ILE A 20 21.61 -7.04 5.36
C ILE A 20 21.58 -5.73 4.56
N VAL A 21 22.75 -5.13 4.33
CA VAL A 21 22.88 -3.93 3.50
C VAL A 21 23.31 -4.32 2.09
N ILE A 22 22.54 -3.93 1.08
CA ILE A 22 22.87 -4.13 -0.33
C ILE A 22 23.46 -2.83 -0.88
N GLU A 23 24.78 -2.82 -1.06
CA GLU A 23 25.55 -1.63 -1.48
C GLU A 23 25.86 -1.58 -2.99
N ARG A 24 25.36 -2.54 -3.77
CA ARG A 24 25.59 -2.61 -5.22
C ARG A 24 24.31 -2.95 -5.96
N SER A 25 24.22 -2.46 -7.19
CA SER A 25 23.14 -2.73 -8.13
C SER A 25 23.30 -4.09 -8.83
N ASN A 26 22.24 -4.59 -9.46
CA ASN A 26 22.20 -5.88 -10.17
C ASN A 26 22.46 -7.10 -9.25
N ILE A 27 21.90 -7.08 -8.05
CA ILE A 27 22.03 -8.15 -7.06
C ILE A 27 20.73 -8.94 -6.97
N ILE A 28 20.86 -10.27 -6.86
CA ILE A 28 19.76 -11.16 -6.51
C ILE A 28 20.06 -11.72 -5.12
N LEU A 29 19.22 -11.38 -4.15
CA LEU A 29 19.18 -11.98 -2.83
C LEU A 29 18.08 -13.04 -2.81
N ASP A 30 18.47 -14.30 -2.94
CA ASP A 30 17.57 -15.45 -2.83
C ASP A 30 17.72 -16.07 -1.45
N GLY A 31 16.67 -15.96 -0.64
CA GLY A 31 16.64 -16.48 0.72
C GLY A 31 16.48 -17.99 0.81
N ALA A 32 16.14 -18.70 -0.28
CA ALA A 32 15.94 -20.15 -0.30
C ALA A 32 15.01 -20.70 0.82
N GLY A 33 14.07 -19.88 1.31
CA GLY A 33 13.13 -20.17 2.38
C GLY A 33 13.65 -19.95 3.81
N PHE A 34 14.90 -19.51 3.97
CA PHE A 34 15.52 -19.23 5.27
C PHE A 34 14.93 -17.97 5.93
N THR A 35 15.14 -17.89 7.24
CA THR A 35 14.74 -16.75 8.05
C THR A 35 15.92 -15.84 8.35
N LEU A 36 15.78 -14.56 7.99
CA LEU A 36 16.60 -13.47 8.47
C LEU A 36 15.95 -12.91 9.75
N GLN A 37 16.67 -12.99 10.86
CA GLN A 37 16.23 -12.47 12.15
C GLN A 37 17.03 -11.20 12.48
N ALA A 38 16.40 -10.05 12.26
CA ALA A 38 16.92 -8.74 12.63
C ALA A 38 16.23 -8.31 13.93
N ALA A 39 16.96 -8.29 15.05
CA ALA A 39 16.43 -7.90 16.35
C ALA A 39 16.31 -6.38 16.47
N SER A 40 15.21 -5.83 15.95
CA SER A 40 14.87 -4.39 16.04
C SER A 40 15.77 -3.46 15.22
N VAL A 41 16.49 -3.99 14.24
CA VAL A 41 17.12 -3.24 13.15
C VAL A 41 16.43 -3.56 11.84
N ASP A 42 16.71 -2.82 10.78
CA ASP A 42 16.14 -3.14 9.47
C ASP A 42 16.54 -4.57 9.08
N GLY A 43 15.64 -5.35 8.50
CA GLY A 43 15.99 -6.67 7.96
C GLY A 43 16.92 -6.52 6.77
N ILE A 44 16.42 -5.93 5.69
CA ILE A 44 17.19 -5.64 4.48
C ILE A 44 17.12 -4.15 4.17
N ARG A 45 18.27 -3.55 3.90
CA ARG A 45 18.38 -2.13 3.51
C ARG A 45 19.03 -2.00 2.13
N ILE A 46 18.34 -1.28 1.24
CA ILE A 46 18.79 -0.92 -0.11
C ILE A 46 18.78 0.60 -0.20
N GLN A 47 19.92 1.22 -0.51
CA GLN A 47 20.02 2.67 -0.63
C GLN A 47 20.77 3.06 -1.90
N TYR A 48 20.15 3.92 -2.70
CA TYR A 48 20.75 4.43 -3.94
C TYR A 48 21.19 3.33 -4.91
N GLN A 49 20.48 2.19 -4.92
CA GLN A 49 20.77 1.06 -5.81
C GLN A 49 19.65 0.82 -6.80
N SER A 50 19.95 0.01 -7.82
CA SER A 50 19.01 -0.35 -8.87
C SER A 50 19.08 -1.83 -9.21
N ASN A 51 18.00 -2.35 -9.80
CA ASN A 51 17.95 -3.71 -10.35
C ASN A 51 18.26 -4.78 -9.30
N ILE A 52 17.58 -4.69 -8.15
CA ILE A 52 17.72 -5.67 -7.07
C ILE A 52 16.52 -6.60 -7.08
N THR A 53 16.77 -7.89 -6.92
CA THR A 53 15.72 -8.88 -6.66
C THR A 53 15.90 -9.47 -5.27
N ILE A 54 14.87 -9.40 -4.44
CA ILE A 54 14.78 -10.11 -3.16
C ILE A 54 13.69 -11.16 -3.30
N LYS A 55 14.00 -12.42 -3.02
CA LYS A 55 13.00 -13.48 -3.13
C LYS A 55 13.17 -14.61 -2.13
N ASN A 56 12.08 -15.35 -1.89
CA ASN A 56 12.06 -16.58 -1.10
C ASN A 56 12.69 -16.40 0.30
N LEU A 57 12.49 -15.27 0.96
CA LEU A 57 13.08 -15.00 2.27
C LEU A 57 11.99 -14.79 3.31
N LYS A 58 12.24 -15.27 4.54
CA LYS A 58 11.44 -14.88 5.71
C LYS A 58 12.20 -13.79 6.47
N VAL A 59 11.55 -12.69 6.81
CA VAL A 59 12.18 -11.57 7.52
C VAL A 59 11.40 -11.26 8.79
N ASP A 60 12.09 -11.36 9.92
CA ASP A 60 11.61 -10.98 11.25
C ASP A 60 12.48 -9.83 11.76
N ALA A 61 11.99 -8.60 11.67
CA ALA A 61 12.82 -7.40 11.89
C ALA A 61 12.58 -6.69 13.24
N GLY A 62 11.56 -7.10 14.00
CA GLY A 62 11.19 -6.46 15.26
C GLY A 62 10.35 -5.17 15.09
N PRO A 63 9.55 -4.80 16.10
CA PRO A 63 8.41 -3.89 15.96
C PRO A 63 8.76 -2.42 15.64
N SER A 64 10.04 -2.03 15.72
CA SER A 64 10.49 -0.65 15.50
C SER A 64 11.34 -0.46 14.24
N SER A 65 11.36 -1.46 13.36
CA SER A 65 12.23 -1.46 12.17
C SER A 65 11.49 -1.64 10.85
N PHE A 66 12.22 -1.57 9.75
CA PHE A 66 11.74 -1.99 8.44
C PHE A 66 12.11 -3.45 8.16
N GLY A 67 11.15 -4.26 7.69
CA GLY A 67 11.46 -5.61 7.21
C GLY A 67 12.36 -5.56 5.98
N ILE A 68 11.85 -4.95 4.91
CA ILE A 68 12.61 -4.64 3.70
C ILE A 68 12.46 -3.14 3.41
N TYR A 69 13.58 -2.42 3.36
CA TYR A 69 13.62 -0.99 3.13
C TYR A 69 14.41 -0.64 1.87
N ALA A 70 13.76 0.06 0.94
CA ALA A 70 14.41 0.66 -0.23
C ALA A 70 14.28 2.19 -0.18
N TYR A 71 15.40 2.88 -0.33
CA TYR A 71 15.50 4.34 -0.26
C TYR A 71 16.21 4.90 -1.49
N TYR A 72 15.61 5.91 -2.14
CA TYR A 72 16.12 6.52 -3.39
C TYR A 72 16.68 5.50 -4.39
N SER A 73 15.93 4.42 -4.58
CA SER A 73 16.32 3.29 -5.43
C SER A 73 15.35 3.15 -6.61
N GLN A 74 15.60 2.21 -7.51
CA GLN A 74 14.68 1.92 -8.61
C GLN A 74 14.76 0.47 -9.08
N ASN A 75 13.73 -0.02 -9.76
CA ASN A 75 13.70 -1.36 -10.34
C ASN A 75 13.98 -2.46 -9.30
N ILE A 76 13.39 -2.35 -8.11
CA ILE A 76 13.49 -3.37 -7.06
C ILE A 76 12.32 -4.35 -7.20
N THR A 77 12.63 -5.64 -7.23
CA THR A 77 11.65 -6.71 -7.31
C THR A 77 11.66 -7.49 -6.00
N ILE A 78 10.52 -7.61 -5.32
CA ILE A 78 10.36 -8.32 -4.05
C ILE A 78 9.23 -9.34 -4.20
N PHE A 79 9.53 -10.63 -4.11
CA PHE A 79 8.51 -11.66 -4.27
C PHE A 79 8.74 -12.97 -3.53
N GLY A 80 7.65 -13.68 -3.20
CA GLY A 80 7.73 -14.95 -2.48
C GLY A 80 8.33 -14.81 -1.08
N CYS A 81 8.35 -13.60 -0.52
CA CYS A 81 8.87 -13.35 0.82
C CYS A 81 7.74 -13.40 1.86
N ARG A 82 8.11 -13.75 3.10
CA ARG A 82 7.25 -13.58 4.27
C ARG A 82 7.88 -12.59 5.22
N VAL A 83 7.29 -11.41 5.37
CA VAL A 83 7.81 -10.37 6.26
C VAL A 83 6.87 -10.21 7.44
N TYR A 84 7.39 -10.27 8.66
CA TYR A 84 6.54 -10.19 9.84
C TYR A 84 7.21 -9.52 11.03
N SER A 85 6.37 -9.12 11.99
CA SER A 85 6.81 -8.56 13.28
C SER A 85 7.68 -7.32 13.13
N SER A 86 7.41 -6.48 12.13
CA SER A 86 8.20 -5.26 11.85
C SER A 86 7.42 -3.97 12.13
N GLY A 87 8.10 -2.83 12.28
CA GLY A 87 7.43 -1.53 12.30
C GLY A 87 6.74 -1.23 10.96
N THR A 88 7.43 -1.51 9.87
CA THR A 88 6.84 -1.58 8.51
C THR A 88 7.35 -2.81 7.80
N GLY A 89 6.48 -3.59 7.17
CA GLY A 89 6.83 -4.81 6.44
C GLY A 89 7.78 -4.51 5.28
N VAL A 90 7.23 -3.91 4.23
CA VAL A 90 7.98 -3.47 3.06
C VAL A 90 7.81 -1.96 2.88
N SER A 91 8.91 -1.23 2.88
CA SER A 91 8.93 0.22 2.71
C SER A 91 9.73 0.62 1.47
N ILE A 92 9.05 1.27 0.53
CA ILE A 92 9.59 1.82 -0.72
C ILE A 92 9.54 3.35 -0.61
N TYR A 93 10.65 3.97 -0.19
CA TYR A 93 10.73 5.39 0.09
C TYR A 93 11.52 6.11 -1.01
N TYR A 94 10.89 7.10 -1.65
CA TYR A 94 11.41 7.81 -2.81
C TYR A 94 11.98 6.88 -3.90
N THR A 95 11.36 5.73 -4.06
CA THR A 95 11.82 4.64 -4.90
C THR A 95 10.76 4.32 -5.96
N SER A 96 11.19 4.13 -7.21
CA SER A 96 10.30 4.03 -8.37
C SER A 96 10.47 2.73 -9.15
N TYR A 97 9.46 2.37 -9.95
CA TYR A 97 9.48 1.19 -10.83
C TYR A 97 9.70 -0.16 -10.11
N CYS A 98 9.28 -0.25 -8.85
CA CYS A 98 9.37 -1.49 -8.07
C CYS A 98 8.20 -2.43 -8.33
N GLN A 99 8.43 -3.72 -8.12
CA GLN A 99 7.41 -4.75 -8.16
C GLN A 99 7.42 -5.52 -6.84
N ILE A 100 6.30 -5.50 -6.13
CA ILE A 100 6.09 -6.24 -4.87
C ILE A 100 4.94 -7.21 -5.11
N TYR A 101 5.23 -8.51 -5.20
CA TYR A 101 4.20 -9.49 -5.49
C TYR A 101 4.37 -10.83 -4.82
N GLU A 102 3.26 -11.55 -4.59
CA GLU A 102 3.27 -12.89 -4.00
C GLU A 102 3.98 -12.95 -2.63
N ASN A 103 3.90 -11.86 -1.87
CA ASN A 103 4.43 -11.81 -0.51
C ASN A 103 3.33 -12.02 0.53
N ILE A 104 3.74 -12.53 1.70
CA ILE A 104 2.92 -12.57 2.91
C ILE A 104 3.48 -11.55 3.88
N ILE A 105 2.69 -10.56 4.28
CA ILE A 105 3.13 -9.47 5.14
C ILE A 105 2.17 -9.34 6.31
N GLU A 106 2.66 -9.61 7.52
CA GLU A 106 1.79 -9.77 8.67
C GLU A 106 2.37 -9.30 10.00
N ARG A 107 1.49 -8.92 10.93
CA ARG A 107 1.89 -8.53 12.30
C ARG A 107 2.92 -7.40 12.32
N SER A 108 2.86 -6.49 11.35
CA SER A 108 3.67 -5.29 11.32
C SER A 108 2.85 -4.06 11.69
N GLY A 109 3.49 -2.91 11.93
CA GLY A 109 2.77 -1.65 12.06
C GLY A 109 2.07 -1.30 10.75
N ILE A 110 2.84 -1.09 9.68
CA ILE A 110 2.34 -0.96 8.30
C ILE A 110 2.75 -2.19 7.51
N GLY A 111 1.86 -2.75 6.68
CA GLY A 111 2.20 -3.88 5.81
C GLY A 111 3.15 -3.46 4.68
N ILE A 112 2.61 -2.77 3.66
CA ILE A 112 3.39 -2.20 2.55
C ILE A 112 3.22 -0.69 2.55
N SER A 113 4.32 0.03 2.49
CA SER A 113 4.35 1.50 2.37
C SER A 113 5.09 1.90 1.10
N ILE A 114 4.46 2.73 0.28
CA ILE A 114 5.13 3.52 -0.75
C ILE A 114 5.07 4.98 -0.31
N THR A 115 6.21 5.65 -0.24
CA THR A 115 6.27 7.08 0.05
C THR A 115 7.04 7.78 -1.07
N GLY A 116 6.46 8.85 -1.60
CA GLY A 116 6.98 9.58 -2.76
C GLY A 116 6.86 11.08 -2.58
N SER A 117 7.34 11.81 -3.58
CA SER A 117 7.09 13.24 -3.73
C SER A 117 6.81 13.51 -5.20
N GLU A 118 5.68 14.14 -5.50
CA GLU A 118 5.38 14.59 -6.87
C GLU A 118 6.41 15.62 -7.34
N VAL A 119 6.82 16.53 -6.43
CA VAL A 119 7.78 17.60 -6.71
C VAL A 119 9.15 17.04 -7.12
N GLU A 120 9.60 15.99 -6.44
CA GLU A 120 10.89 15.35 -6.76
C GLU A 120 10.77 14.27 -7.84
N SER A 121 9.55 14.05 -8.35
CA SER A 121 9.25 12.94 -9.25
C SER A 121 9.74 11.59 -8.70
N THR A 122 9.44 11.28 -7.42
CA THR A 122 9.86 10.04 -6.75
C THR A 122 8.68 9.22 -6.22
N GLY A 123 8.90 7.93 -5.99
CA GLY A 123 7.87 7.06 -5.40
C GLY A 123 6.77 6.66 -6.39
N HIS A 124 7.11 6.52 -7.68
CA HIS A 124 6.11 6.36 -8.75
C HIS A 124 6.26 5.09 -9.57
N HIS A 125 5.19 4.74 -10.30
CA HIS A 125 5.15 3.57 -11.20
C HIS A 125 5.52 2.26 -10.50
N ASN A 126 5.25 2.16 -9.20
CA ASN A 126 5.42 0.93 -8.46
C ASN A 126 4.17 0.06 -8.59
N LEU A 127 4.38 -1.25 -8.53
CA LEU A 127 3.39 -2.29 -8.73
C LEU A 127 3.30 -3.17 -7.48
N ILE A 128 2.13 -3.21 -6.86
CA ILE A 128 1.83 -4.10 -5.72
C ILE A 128 0.73 -5.06 -6.14
N ARG A 129 1.03 -6.36 -6.28
CA ARG A 129 0.03 -7.35 -6.72
C ARG A 129 0.12 -8.70 -6.05
N ASN A 130 -1.00 -9.42 -5.93
CA ASN A 130 -1.01 -10.80 -5.43
C ASN A 130 -0.37 -10.97 -4.04
N ASN A 131 -0.35 -9.94 -3.20
CA ASN A 131 0.16 -10.05 -1.84
C ASN A 131 -0.97 -10.41 -0.86
N THR A 132 -0.63 -11.13 0.19
CA THR A 132 -1.48 -11.31 1.36
C THR A 132 -0.97 -10.40 2.48
N VAL A 133 -1.77 -9.42 2.86
CA VAL A 133 -1.40 -8.39 3.85
C VAL A 133 -2.39 -8.43 5.01
N THR A 134 -1.94 -8.90 6.17
CA THR A 134 -2.86 -9.27 7.25
C THR A 134 -2.38 -8.92 8.65
N SER A 135 -3.31 -8.59 9.55
CA SER A 135 -3.02 -8.37 10.97
C SER A 135 -1.96 -7.30 11.24
N ASN A 136 -1.90 -6.26 10.40
CA ASN A 136 -1.04 -5.10 10.66
C ASN A 136 -1.78 -4.07 11.53
N SER A 137 -1.08 -3.50 12.51
CA SER A 137 -1.67 -2.60 13.53
C SER A 137 -1.83 -1.14 13.06
N ASN A 138 -1.82 -0.92 11.75
CA ASN A 138 -2.14 0.33 11.08
C ASN A 138 -2.63 0.00 9.66
N TYR A 139 -2.03 0.57 8.61
CA TYR A 139 -2.41 0.28 7.23
C TYR A 139 -1.90 -1.09 6.78
N GLY A 140 -2.74 -1.84 6.08
CA GLY A 140 -2.28 -2.93 5.24
C GLY A 140 -1.39 -2.39 4.12
N ILE A 141 -1.94 -1.50 3.29
CA ILE A 141 -1.20 -0.87 2.20
C ILE A 141 -1.38 0.65 2.27
N TYR A 142 -0.26 1.39 2.28
CA TYR A 142 -0.22 2.84 2.26
C TYR A 142 0.45 3.35 0.98
N LEU A 143 -0.24 4.21 0.22
CA LEU A 143 0.25 4.80 -1.03
C LEU A 143 0.41 6.31 -0.89
N GLY A 144 1.58 6.76 -0.45
CA GLY A 144 2.00 8.16 -0.42
C GLY A 144 2.82 8.61 -1.63
N GLY A 145 2.84 7.83 -2.72
CA GLY A 145 3.49 8.20 -3.99
C GLY A 145 2.52 8.14 -5.17
N TYR A 146 2.81 8.85 -6.26
CA TYR A 146 1.88 9.04 -7.39
C TYR A 146 2.05 7.97 -8.48
N ARG A 147 1.00 7.73 -9.30
CA ARG A 147 1.04 6.75 -10.42
C ARG A 147 1.43 5.33 -10.00
N ASN A 148 1.00 4.90 -8.82
CA ASN A 148 1.22 3.52 -8.36
C ASN A 148 0.02 2.63 -8.68
N SER A 149 0.25 1.33 -8.83
CA SER A 149 -0.82 0.37 -9.13
C SER A 149 -0.86 -0.75 -8.08
N VAL A 150 -2.03 -0.94 -7.49
CA VAL A 150 -2.31 -1.95 -6.48
C VAL A 150 -3.46 -2.82 -6.94
N TYR A 151 -3.18 -4.10 -7.25
CA TYR A 151 -4.24 -5.01 -7.69
C TYR A 151 -4.13 -6.45 -7.23
N GLN A 152 -5.26 -7.14 -7.14
CA GLN A 152 -5.31 -8.57 -6.77
C GLN A 152 -4.64 -8.89 -5.44
N ASN A 153 -4.59 -7.93 -4.50
CA ASN A 153 -4.10 -8.16 -3.15
C ASN A 153 -5.25 -8.61 -2.24
N ASN A 154 -4.92 -9.46 -1.27
CA ASN A 154 -5.81 -9.84 -0.18
C ASN A 154 -5.38 -9.07 1.08
N VAL A 155 -6.15 -8.04 1.45
CA VAL A 155 -5.85 -7.13 2.56
C VAL A 155 -6.88 -7.35 3.67
N THR A 156 -6.50 -8.14 4.67
CA THR A 156 -7.46 -8.67 5.66
C THR A 156 -7.04 -8.51 7.11
N GLY A 157 -7.93 -7.98 7.96
CA GLY A 157 -7.70 -7.96 9.41
C GLY A 157 -6.64 -6.97 9.88
N ASN A 158 -6.39 -5.90 9.13
CA ASN A 158 -5.52 -4.79 9.54
C ASN A 158 -6.36 -3.71 10.25
N ASP A 159 -5.71 -2.76 10.91
CA ASP A 159 -6.43 -1.60 11.49
C ASP A 159 -7.06 -0.74 10.39
N ARG A 160 -6.40 -0.61 9.24
CA ARG A 160 -6.91 0.02 8.00
C ARG A 160 -6.49 -0.82 6.79
N GLY A 161 -7.35 -0.93 5.79
CA GLY A 161 -7.07 -1.69 4.57
C GLY A 161 -6.06 -0.99 3.66
N ILE A 162 -6.55 -0.30 2.64
CA ILE A 162 -5.74 0.43 1.65
C ILE A 162 -5.98 1.93 1.81
N ASN A 163 -4.91 2.71 1.93
CA ASN A 163 -4.96 4.16 1.89
C ASN A 163 -4.26 4.69 0.64
N VAL A 164 -4.99 5.50 -0.12
CA VAL A 164 -4.48 6.26 -1.26
C VAL A 164 -4.28 7.68 -0.79
N GLY A 165 -3.03 8.13 -0.69
CA GLY A 165 -2.66 9.43 -0.16
C GLY A 165 -2.42 10.50 -1.24
N ILE A 166 -2.24 10.12 -2.51
CA ILE A 166 -1.85 11.03 -3.59
C ILE A 166 -2.35 10.55 -4.96
N ASP A 167 -2.22 11.42 -5.96
CA ASP A 167 -2.82 11.38 -7.30
C ASP A 167 -2.41 10.20 -8.19
N PHE A 168 -3.26 9.97 -9.20
CA PHE A 168 -3.03 9.09 -10.35
C PHE A 168 -2.77 7.62 -10.02
N SER A 169 -3.16 7.16 -8.83
CA SER A 169 -2.98 5.77 -8.42
C SER A 169 -4.15 4.88 -8.82
N ASN A 170 -3.85 3.64 -9.19
CA ASN A 170 -4.83 2.61 -9.53
C ASN A 170 -4.96 1.62 -8.38
N VAL A 171 -6.19 1.41 -7.88
CA VAL A 171 -6.52 0.39 -6.89
C VAL A 171 -7.61 -0.48 -7.47
N CYS A 172 -7.29 -1.68 -7.96
CA CYS A 172 -8.28 -2.53 -8.62
C CYS A 172 -8.22 -4.01 -8.26
N GLU A 173 -9.35 -4.71 -8.34
CA GLU A 173 -9.42 -6.17 -8.15
C GLU A 173 -8.86 -6.67 -6.80
N ASN A 174 -8.81 -5.82 -5.78
CA ASN A 174 -8.35 -6.24 -4.46
C ASN A 174 -9.53 -6.80 -3.64
N ILE A 175 -9.21 -7.74 -2.74
CA ILE A 175 -10.13 -8.25 -1.72
C ILE A 175 -9.73 -7.60 -0.40
N ILE A 176 -10.59 -6.74 0.13
CA ILE A 176 -10.33 -6.00 1.37
C ILE A 176 -11.38 -6.34 2.41
N THR A 177 -10.99 -7.08 3.45
CA THR A 177 -11.96 -7.56 4.43
C THR A 177 -11.55 -7.45 5.88
N ARG A 178 -12.54 -7.34 6.77
CA ARG A 178 -12.33 -7.46 8.24
C ARG A 178 -11.32 -6.48 8.83
N ASN A 179 -11.09 -5.33 8.21
CA ASN A 179 -10.24 -4.30 8.79
C ASN A 179 -11.05 -3.54 9.87
N LYS A 180 -10.64 -3.62 11.14
CA LYS A 180 -11.49 -3.31 12.29
C LYS A 180 -10.66 -2.76 13.47
N TYR A 181 -10.37 -1.46 13.49
CA TYR A 181 -10.20 -0.58 14.69
C TYR A 181 -9.24 0.61 14.41
N PRO A 182 -9.39 1.76 15.08
CA PRO A 182 -10.66 2.41 15.41
C PRO A 182 -11.35 2.95 14.14
N ASN A 183 -10.61 3.07 13.04
CA ASN A 183 -11.07 3.60 11.75
C ASN A 183 -10.84 2.55 10.65
N GLY A 184 -11.40 1.35 10.85
CA GLY A 184 -11.26 0.17 9.98
C GLY A 184 -11.78 0.36 8.56
N ASP A 185 -11.16 1.24 7.80
CA ASP A 185 -11.54 1.56 6.43
C ASP A 185 -11.07 0.44 5.52
N GLY A 186 -11.92 -0.04 4.62
CA GLY A 186 -11.51 -0.94 3.57
C GLY A 186 -10.59 -0.20 2.61
N ILE A 187 -11.13 0.82 1.94
CA ILE A 187 -10.35 1.74 1.11
C ILE A 187 -10.60 3.15 1.60
N SER A 188 -9.53 3.92 1.80
CA SER A 188 -9.58 5.33 2.13
C SER A 188 -8.79 6.13 1.09
N MET A 189 -9.37 7.24 0.65
CA MET A 189 -8.69 8.20 -0.22
C MET A 189 -8.55 9.52 0.53
N GLY A 190 -7.32 10.00 0.60
CA GLY A 190 -6.98 11.31 1.13
C GLY A 190 -7.54 12.46 0.31
N THR A 191 -7.21 13.66 0.75
CA THR A 191 -7.82 14.91 0.31
C THR A 191 -7.00 15.56 -0.79
N GLY A 192 -7.65 16.18 -1.78
CA GLY A 192 -6.96 16.81 -2.90
C GLY A 192 -6.46 15.80 -3.94
N ILE A 193 -6.95 14.56 -3.89
CA ILE A 193 -6.51 13.49 -4.77
C ILE A 193 -7.24 13.54 -6.11
N ASP A 194 -6.49 13.55 -7.21
CA ASP A 194 -7.02 13.57 -8.57
C ASP A 194 -6.56 12.35 -9.40
N GLY A 195 -7.36 12.01 -10.42
CA GLY A 195 -7.01 11.01 -11.44
C GLY A 195 -6.78 9.57 -10.95
N CYS A 196 -7.20 9.25 -9.73
CA CYS A 196 -7.14 7.89 -9.20
C CYS A 196 -8.28 7.03 -9.76
N ASN A 197 -8.00 5.74 -9.96
CA ASN A 197 -8.99 4.76 -10.40
C ASN A 197 -9.14 3.68 -9.33
N VAL A 198 -10.30 3.66 -8.68
CA VAL A 198 -10.68 2.60 -7.73
C VAL A 198 -11.73 1.72 -8.41
N SER A 199 -11.34 0.53 -8.85
CA SER A 199 -12.25 -0.31 -9.64
C SER A 199 -12.23 -1.80 -9.33
N TYR A 200 -13.40 -2.44 -9.42
CA TYR A 200 -13.54 -3.89 -9.27
C TYR A 200 -13.00 -4.46 -7.95
N ASN A 201 -12.90 -3.66 -6.89
CA ASN A 201 -12.52 -4.15 -5.57
C ASN A 201 -13.72 -4.80 -4.88
N TYR A 202 -13.45 -5.85 -4.11
CA TYR A 202 -14.40 -6.47 -3.19
C TYR A 202 -14.09 -6.00 -1.76
N VAL A 203 -14.97 -5.17 -1.20
CA VAL A 203 -14.77 -4.50 0.10
C VAL A 203 -15.86 -4.92 1.06
N ALA A 204 -15.54 -5.79 2.02
CA ALA A 204 -16.54 -6.36 2.90
C ALA A 204 -16.11 -6.53 4.35
N GLU A 205 -17.06 -6.47 5.30
CA GLU A 205 -16.81 -6.76 6.72
C GLU A 205 -15.80 -5.82 7.39
N ASN A 206 -15.52 -4.64 6.82
CA ASN A 206 -14.67 -3.61 7.43
C ASN A 206 -15.51 -2.70 8.34
N SER A 207 -14.89 -1.90 9.22
CA SER A 207 -15.64 -0.87 9.96
C SER A 207 -16.27 0.15 9.01
N TRP A 208 -15.52 0.60 8.01
CA TRP A 208 -15.98 1.48 6.93
C TRP A 208 -15.61 0.84 5.59
N GLY A 209 -16.48 0.88 4.59
CA GLY A 209 -16.19 0.28 3.29
C GLY A 209 -15.21 1.13 2.49
N LEU A 210 -15.72 2.13 1.80
CA LEU A 210 -14.95 3.11 1.03
C LEU A 210 -15.17 4.52 1.58
N ILE A 211 -14.09 5.17 1.98
CA ILE A 211 -14.09 6.58 2.41
C ILE A 211 -13.38 7.42 1.37
N LEU A 212 -14.07 8.42 0.85
CA LEU A 212 -13.52 9.44 -0.02
C LEU A 212 -13.43 10.73 0.81
N GLY A 213 -12.21 11.07 1.22
CA GLY A 213 -11.92 12.26 2.00
C GLY A 213 -11.86 13.50 1.13
N GLY A 214 -12.75 14.46 1.38
CA GLY A 214 -12.66 15.84 0.92
C GLY A 214 -12.09 16.68 2.05
N GLY A 215 -10.86 17.13 1.89
CA GLY A 215 -10.23 18.08 2.80
C GLY A 215 -9.39 19.05 2.00
N LEU A 216 -8.82 20.02 2.70
CA LEU A 216 -8.28 21.27 2.18
C LEU A 216 -7.03 21.14 1.28
N GLY A 217 -6.70 19.94 0.79
CA GLY A 217 -5.64 19.73 -0.19
C GLY A 217 -6.02 20.36 -1.52
N TYR A 218 -5.09 21.11 -2.11
CA TYR A 218 -5.25 21.65 -3.45
C TYR A 218 -5.34 20.50 -4.46
N CYS A 219 -6.54 20.24 -5.02
CA CYS A 219 -6.66 19.44 -6.24
C CYS A 219 -5.88 20.17 -7.34
N SER A 220 -4.75 19.60 -7.78
CA SER A 220 -3.82 20.30 -8.68
C SER A 220 -4.23 20.16 -10.14
N SER A 221 -4.98 19.12 -10.51
CA SER A 221 -5.05 18.68 -11.91
C SER A 221 -6.45 18.65 -12.52
N HIS A 222 -7.52 18.83 -11.74
CA HIS A 222 -8.92 18.74 -12.19
C HIS A 222 -9.29 17.40 -12.88
N ILE A 223 -8.46 16.37 -12.76
CA ILE A 223 -8.71 15.07 -13.39
C ILE A 223 -9.64 14.26 -12.47
N PRO A 224 -10.81 13.81 -12.95
CA PRO A 224 -11.78 13.12 -12.12
C PRO A 224 -11.23 11.77 -11.64
N ASN A 225 -11.55 11.44 -10.40
CA ASN A 225 -11.37 10.09 -9.90
C ASN A 225 -12.45 9.16 -10.48
N THR A 226 -12.09 7.91 -10.73
CA THR A 226 -12.99 6.89 -11.27
C THR A 226 -13.33 5.88 -10.18
N LEU A 227 -14.63 5.64 -9.94
CA LEU A 227 -15.10 4.57 -9.07
C LEU A 227 -16.02 3.60 -9.84
N LYS A 228 -15.47 2.45 -10.25
CA LYS A 228 -16.16 1.55 -11.20
C LYS A 228 -16.15 0.09 -10.77
N GLY A 229 -17.29 -0.58 -10.79
CA GLY A 229 -17.38 -2.04 -10.66
C GLY A 229 -17.05 -2.60 -9.27
N ASN A 230 -16.83 -1.76 -8.26
CA ASN A 230 -16.59 -2.21 -6.89
C ASN A 230 -17.85 -2.84 -6.28
N VAL A 231 -17.64 -3.87 -5.47
CA VAL A 231 -18.66 -4.54 -4.64
C VAL A 231 -18.36 -4.19 -3.20
N ILE A 232 -19.24 -3.41 -2.57
CA ILE A 232 -19.04 -2.93 -1.19
C ILE A 232 -20.23 -3.37 -0.35
N VAL A 233 -20.00 -4.32 0.55
CA VAL A 233 -21.08 -5.06 1.25
C VAL A 233 -20.73 -5.35 2.70
N ASN A 234 -21.72 -5.42 3.59
CA ASN A 234 -21.55 -5.88 4.97
C ASN A 234 -20.46 -5.14 5.78
N ASN A 235 -20.19 -3.85 5.50
CA ASN A 235 -19.32 -3.04 6.35
C ASN A 235 -20.11 -2.52 7.56
N GLY A 236 -19.44 -2.37 8.70
CA GLY A 236 -20.07 -2.19 10.00
C GLY A 236 -20.81 -0.87 10.17
N LEU A 237 -20.12 0.25 9.92
CA LEU A 237 -20.69 1.59 10.07
C LEU A 237 -21.30 2.06 8.76
N LEU A 238 -20.49 2.25 7.72
CA LEU A 238 -20.97 2.71 6.41
C LEU A 238 -20.22 2.00 5.28
N ASN A 239 -20.94 1.60 4.24
CA ASN A 239 -20.31 1.08 3.03
C ASN A 239 -19.59 2.18 2.25
N PHE A 240 -20.14 3.39 2.24
CA PHE A 240 -19.62 4.47 1.43
C PHE A 240 -19.77 5.81 2.13
N VAL A 241 -18.68 6.58 2.17
CA VAL A 241 -18.63 7.91 2.79
C VAL A 241 -18.01 8.90 1.83
N LEU A 242 -18.73 9.99 1.58
CA LEU A 242 -18.17 11.24 1.06
C LEU A 242 -18.02 12.19 2.23
N SER A 243 -16.78 12.47 2.64
CA SER A 243 -16.52 13.48 3.67
C SER A 243 -16.16 14.80 2.96
N ALA A 244 -16.80 15.91 3.30
CA ALA A 244 -16.41 17.24 2.84
C ALA A 244 -16.03 18.09 4.05
N THR A 245 -14.83 17.89 4.58
CA THR A 245 -14.28 18.70 5.67
C THR A 245 -13.50 19.89 5.09
N GLY A 246 -14.17 21.04 4.93
CA GLY A 246 -13.50 22.33 4.67
C GLY A 246 -13.80 22.97 3.32
N LEU A 247 -15.04 23.41 3.08
CA LEU A 247 -15.44 24.15 1.86
C LEU A 247 -14.96 25.63 1.84
N ASN A 248 -13.84 25.95 2.47
CA ASN A 248 -13.28 27.31 2.44
C ASN A 248 -12.01 27.31 1.59
N TYR A 249 -12.07 28.07 0.49
CA TYR A 249 -11.07 28.30 -0.55
C TYR A 249 -11.06 27.30 -1.72
N HIS A 250 -11.53 27.82 -2.87
CA HIS A 250 -11.59 27.24 -4.21
C HIS A 250 -12.49 26.00 -4.34
N ALA A 251 -13.53 26.14 -5.16
CA ALA A 251 -14.48 25.09 -5.51
C ALA A 251 -13.76 23.93 -6.22
N CYS A 252 -13.14 23.03 -5.46
CA CYS A 252 -12.77 21.71 -5.93
C CYS A 252 -14.07 20.97 -6.22
N THR A 253 -14.49 20.99 -7.49
CA THR A 253 -15.59 20.15 -7.94
C THR A 253 -15.08 18.72 -7.93
N MET A 254 -15.33 18.00 -6.84
CA MET A 254 -15.09 16.55 -6.78
C MET A 254 -15.91 15.87 -7.88
N ARG A 255 -15.26 15.50 -8.97
CA ARG A 255 -15.88 14.79 -10.08
C ARG A 255 -15.59 13.31 -9.91
N TRP A 256 -16.63 12.58 -9.55
CA TRP A 256 -16.61 11.13 -9.43
C TRP A 256 -17.51 10.54 -10.51
N MET A 257 -16.99 9.57 -11.26
CA MET A 257 -17.80 8.71 -12.10
C MET A 257 -18.15 7.46 -11.31
N PHE A 258 -19.43 7.25 -11.01
CA PHE A 258 -19.92 6.14 -10.21
C PHE A 258 -20.54 5.05 -11.08
N GLN A 259 -20.05 3.82 -10.93
CA GLN A 259 -20.69 2.62 -11.46
C GLN A 259 -20.47 1.45 -10.50
N THR A 260 -20.96 1.53 -9.26
CA THR A 260 -20.73 0.52 -8.21
C THR A 260 -22.02 -0.14 -7.74
N ARG A 261 -21.91 -1.40 -7.27
CA ARG A 261 -23.03 -2.12 -6.64
C ARG A 261 -22.91 -1.96 -5.12
N LEU A 262 -23.95 -1.41 -4.50
CA LEU A 262 -24.10 -1.30 -3.05
C LEU A 262 -25.30 -2.17 -2.63
N THR A 263 -25.13 -3.02 -1.62
CA THR A 263 -26.25 -3.70 -0.98
C THR A 263 -26.77 -2.86 0.20
N ALA A 264 -28.02 -3.07 0.62
CA ALA A 264 -28.89 -2.18 1.41
C ALA A 264 -28.42 -1.65 2.79
N SER A 265 -27.13 -1.59 3.12
CA SER A 265 -26.62 -0.87 4.28
C SER A 265 -26.16 0.55 3.93
N GLN A 266 -26.96 1.53 4.35
CA GLN A 266 -26.65 2.93 4.60
C GLN A 266 -25.68 3.61 3.61
N PHE A 267 -26.23 4.17 2.54
CA PHE A 267 -25.53 5.16 1.71
C PHE A 267 -25.75 6.56 2.30
N ILE A 268 -24.70 7.17 2.84
CA ILE A 268 -24.77 8.54 3.38
C ILE A 268 -23.87 9.44 2.56
N ILE A 269 -24.47 10.38 1.82
CA ILE A 269 -23.76 11.56 1.33
C ILE A 269 -23.83 12.61 2.44
N GLY A 270 -22.76 12.70 3.23
CA GLY A 270 -22.61 13.72 4.27
C GLY A 270 -22.05 15.01 3.70
N LEU A 271 -22.88 15.84 3.06
CA LEU A 271 -22.52 17.25 2.86
C LEU A 271 -22.76 17.97 4.18
N LYS A 272 -21.71 18.56 4.78
CA LYS A 272 -21.84 19.28 6.06
C LYS A 272 -22.91 20.38 5.91
N GLY A 273 -24.08 20.15 6.49
CA GLY A 273 -25.26 21.04 6.42
C GLY A 273 -26.53 20.45 5.77
N ARG A 274 -26.45 19.34 5.02
CA ARG A 274 -27.62 18.60 4.51
C ARG A 274 -27.28 17.12 4.34
N THR A 275 -27.87 16.26 5.16
CA THR A 275 -27.85 14.80 4.95
C THR A 275 -28.81 14.47 3.83
N ILE A 276 -28.30 13.99 2.69
CA ILE A 276 -29.15 13.36 1.66
C ILE A 276 -29.03 11.86 1.88
N LEU A 277 -30.08 11.29 2.47
CA LEU A 277 -30.24 9.85 2.61
C LEU A 277 -30.90 9.34 1.33
N PHE A 278 -30.20 8.57 0.52
CA PHE A 278 -30.86 7.77 -0.52
C PHE A 278 -31.26 6.45 0.13
N ARG A 279 -32.57 6.18 0.19
CA ARG A 279 -33.11 4.85 0.51
C ARG A 279 -33.04 3.96 -0.71
#